data_AF-A0A951I8C4-F1
#
_entry.id   AF-A0A951I8C4-F1
#
_cell.length_a   1.000
_cell.length_b   1.000
_cell.length_c   1.000
_cell.angle_alpha   90.00
_cell.angle_beta   90.00
_cell.angle_gamma   90.00
#
_symmetry.space_group_name_H-M   'P 1'
#
loop_
_entity.id
_entity.type
_entity.pdbx_description
1 polymer ?
#
loop_
_entity_poly.entity_id
_entity_poly.type
_entity_poly.pdbx_seq_one_letter_code
_entity_poly.pdbx_strand_id
1 'polypeptide(L)'
;TLKVLEQEGHITFAENIFLPTKICFTVSAEALRDFETAHPGLEALIKYLLRTYEGIIDNRVSVSEKQLARICRMEPQQVNEQLRQLAAFGIIEWLPQKETPQVHYLLNRAPAKYLHIAQDSYLERKKQYQQRVDTMIRYLELEKECRSKFIAHYFGDDRSGICGVCDNCLANKRKTLSPEEFNTLRQLLIDRIDSPVTVKELLASFRQYSQEKIWVLLEFLEGEQLIAVDEQGVVTRKHA
;
A
#
# COMPACT_ATOMS: atom_id res chain seq x y z
N THR A 1 4.37 18.83 -7.49
CA THR A 1 5.09 20.09 -7.25
C THR A 1 4.95 20.55 -5.80
N LEU A 2 3.74 20.69 -5.24
CA LEU A 2 3.55 21.08 -3.82
C LEU A 2 4.18 20.10 -2.82
N LYS A 3 4.03 18.78 -3.03
CA LYS A 3 4.66 17.76 -2.17
C LYS A 3 6.19 17.85 -2.11
N VAL A 4 6.84 18.36 -3.16
CA VAL A 4 8.29 18.58 -3.15
C VAL A 4 8.62 19.75 -2.23
N LEU A 5 7.89 20.86 -2.34
CA LEU A 5 8.05 22.01 -1.44
C LEU A 5 7.74 21.67 0.02
N GLU A 6 6.81 20.74 0.25
CA GLU A 6 6.52 20.22 1.57
C GLU A 6 7.65 19.34 2.12
N GLN A 7 8.21 18.45 1.31
CA GLN A 7 9.37 17.63 1.68
C GLN A 7 10.62 18.46 1.99
N GLU A 8 10.80 19.59 1.31
CA GLU A 8 11.89 20.54 1.56
C GLU A 8 11.58 21.51 2.73
N GLY A 9 10.41 21.39 3.37
CA GLY A 9 10.04 22.19 4.55
C GLY A 9 9.63 23.64 4.26
N HIS A 10 9.33 24.00 3.01
CA HIS A 10 8.87 25.34 2.67
C HIS A 10 7.40 25.57 3.00
N ILE A 11 6.59 24.52 2.83
CA ILE A 11 5.14 24.56 3.04
C ILE A 11 4.67 23.32 3.80
N THR A 12 3.49 23.40 4.38
CA THR A 12 2.72 22.22 4.80
C THR A 12 1.42 22.23 4.00
N PHE A 13 1.08 21.11 3.39
CA PHE A 13 -0.14 20.97 2.61
C PHE A 13 -1.08 20.01 3.31
N ALA A 14 -2.14 20.57 3.88
CA ALA A 14 -3.16 19.77 4.53
C ALA A 14 -4.31 19.54 3.53
N GLU A 15 -4.28 18.36 2.90
CA GLU A 15 -5.24 17.90 1.88
C GLU A 15 -6.64 17.68 2.49
N ASN A 16 -6.70 17.09 3.68
CA ASN A 16 -7.95 16.78 4.38
C ASN A 16 -8.00 17.55 5.69
N ILE A 17 -8.52 18.78 5.64
CA ILE A 17 -8.82 19.57 6.82
C ILE A 17 -10.33 19.52 7.04
N PHE A 18 -10.74 19.19 8.26
CA PHE A 18 -12.09 19.47 8.73
C PHE A 18 -11.97 20.40 9.93
N LEU A 19 -12.21 21.69 9.71
CA LEU A 19 -12.35 22.65 10.80
C LEU A 19 -13.85 22.82 11.06
N PRO A 20 -14.36 22.42 12.24
CA PRO A 20 -15.76 22.64 12.58
C PRO A 20 -16.06 24.13 12.71
N THR A 21 -17.31 24.49 12.50
CA THR A 21 -17.79 25.86 12.76
C THR A 21 -17.55 26.22 14.21
N LYS A 22 -16.99 27.40 14.47
CA LYS A 22 -16.82 27.92 15.84
C LYS A 22 -17.60 29.21 16.01
N ILE A 23 -18.29 29.33 17.14
CA ILE A 23 -19.13 30.48 17.47
C ILE A 23 -18.80 30.94 18.89
N CYS A 24 -18.81 32.26 19.09
CA CYS A 24 -18.79 32.91 20.40
C CYS A 24 -19.75 34.10 20.36
N PHE A 25 -20.53 34.34 21.41
CA PHE A 25 -21.29 35.59 21.51
C PHE A 25 -20.35 36.74 21.92
N THR A 26 -20.60 37.92 21.37
CA THR A 26 -19.79 39.12 21.60
C THR A 26 -20.54 40.22 22.36
N VAL A 27 -21.85 40.03 22.57
CA VAL A 27 -22.76 41.02 23.17
C VAL A 27 -23.19 40.64 24.58
N SER A 28 -23.62 41.64 25.36
CA SER A 28 -24.18 41.42 26.69
C SER A 28 -25.55 40.76 26.64
N ALA A 29 -25.96 40.12 27.75
CA ALA A 29 -27.27 39.46 27.86
C ALA A 29 -28.46 40.43 27.71
N GLU A 30 -28.29 41.72 28.01
CA GLU A 30 -29.31 42.75 27.79
C GLU A 30 -29.47 43.05 26.29
N ALA A 31 -28.37 43.37 25.62
CA ALA A 31 -28.38 43.63 24.17
C ALA A 31 -28.89 42.43 23.36
N LEU A 32 -28.59 41.21 23.81
CA LEU A 32 -29.06 40.00 23.16
C LEU A 32 -30.60 39.84 23.28
N ARG A 33 -31.20 40.17 24.43
CA ARG A 33 -32.66 40.12 24.63
C ARG A 33 -33.39 41.17 23.80
N ASP A 34 -32.82 42.36 23.68
CA ASP A 34 -33.36 43.42 22.83
C ASP A 34 -33.29 43.00 21.35
N PHE A 35 -32.18 42.36 20.95
CA PHE A 35 -32.01 41.84 19.59
C PHE A 35 -32.98 40.71 19.26
N GLU A 36 -33.21 39.77 20.19
CA GLU A 36 -34.22 38.70 20.05
C GLU A 36 -35.61 39.29 19.79
N THR A 37 -35.97 40.36 20.48
CA THR A 37 -37.26 41.04 20.32
C THR A 37 -37.37 41.73 18.95
N ALA A 38 -36.28 42.32 18.47
CA ALA A 38 -36.23 43.01 17.18
C ALA A 38 -36.19 42.05 15.98
N HIS A 39 -35.66 40.83 16.14
CA HIS A 39 -35.50 39.84 15.07
C HIS A 39 -36.07 38.45 15.46
N PRO A 40 -37.40 38.28 15.49
CA PRO A 40 -38.04 37.03 15.91
C PRO A 40 -37.63 35.80 15.08
N GLY A 41 -37.25 36.01 13.81
CA GLY A 41 -36.78 34.94 12.92
C GLY A 41 -35.44 34.31 13.32
N LEU A 42 -34.61 35.02 14.09
CA LEU A 42 -33.30 34.55 14.57
C LEU A 42 -33.35 34.00 16.00
N GLU A 43 -34.43 34.29 16.74
CA GLU A 43 -34.61 33.94 18.15
C GLU A 43 -34.46 32.43 18.40
N ALA A 44 -35.05 31.60 17.53
CA ALA A 44 -34.99 30.15 17.67
C ALA A 44 -33.55 29.61 17.61
N LEU A 45 -32.72 30.18 16.73
CA LEU A 45 -31.31 29.81 16.59
C LEU A 45 -30.48 30.29 17.78
N ILE A 46 -30.68 31.54 18.22
CA ILE A 46 -29.98 32.14 19.37
C ILE A 46 -30.26 31.33 20.64
N LYS A 47 -31.53 31.09 20.97
CA LYS A 47 -31.92 30.34 22.17
C LYS A 47 -31.38 28.92 22.14
N TYR A 48 -31.33 28.29 20.98
CA TYR A 48 -30.80 26.94 20.86
C TYR A 48 -29.27 26.91 21.05
N LEU A 49 -28.54 27.87 20.47
CA LEU A 49 -27.09 28.01 20.66
C LEU A 49 -26.76 28.16 22.15
N LEU A 50 -27.46 29.04 22.85
CA LEU A 50 -27.27 29.29 24.29
C LEU A 50 -27.63 28.07 25.17
N ARG A 51 -28.64 27.29 24.79
CA ARG A 51 -29.10 26.12 25.57
C ARG A 51 -28.25 24.87 25.34
N THR A 52 -27.63 24.73 24.19
CA THR A 52 -26.95 23.48 23.78
C THR A 52 -25.45 23.55 24.00
N TYR A 53 -24.86 24.72 23.75
CA TYR A 53 -23.42 24.90 23.80
C TYR A 53 -23.06 25.72 25.03
N GLU A 54 -22.68 25.01 26.09
CA GLU A 54 -22.25 25.63 27.34
C GLU A 54 -20.98 26.47 27.13
N GLY A 55 -20.91 27.63 27.80
CA GLY A 55 -19.76 28.53 27.71
C GLY A 55 -19.60 29.25 26.37
N ILE A 56 -20.58 29.19 25.46
CA ILE A 56 -20.55 29.89 24.16
C ILE A 56 -20.55 31.42 24.26
N ILE A 57 -20.85 31.96 25.45
CA ILE A 57 -20.77 33.40 25.74
C ILE A 57 -19.33 33.80 26.05
N ASP A 58 -18.61 32.99 26.83
CA ASP A 58 -17.27 33.32 27.30
C ASP A 58 -16.16 32.79 26.38
N ASN A 59 -16.45 31.72 25.64
CA ASN A 59 -15.46 30.99 24.84
C ASN A 59 -15.99 30.67 23.44
N ARG A 60 -15.06 30.57 22.47
CA ARG A 60 -15.35 30.02 21.15
C ARG A 60 -15.59 28.51 21.24
N VAL A 61 -16.83 28.09 21.00
CA VAL A 61 -17.24 26.68 21.05
C VAL A 61 -17.43 26.13 19.64
N SER A 62 -17.03 24.87 19.43
CA SER A 62 -17.27 24.15 18.19
C SER A 62 -18.74 23.73 18.10
N VAL A 63 -19.41 24.12 17.01
CA VAL A 63 -20.84 23.96 16.79
C VAL A 63 -21.10 23.10 15.56
N SER A 64 -22.05 22.17 15.67
CA SER A 64 -22.48 21.32 14.56
C SER A 64 -23.65 21.95 13.80
N GLU A 65 -23.40 22.45 12.59
CA GLU A 65 -24.44 23.03 11.72
C GLU A 65 -25.53 21.99 11.35
N LYS A 66 -25.16 20.72 11.22
CA LYS A 66 -26.12 19.63 10.95
C LYS A 66 -27.07 19.39 12.12
N GLN A 67 -26.58 19.53 13.35
CA GLN A 67 -27.40 19.40 14.56
C GLN A 67 -28.33 20.61 14.70
N LEU A 68 -27.83 21.81 14.43
CA LEU A 68 -28.63 23.04 14.39
C LEU A 68 -29.78 22.92 13.39
N ALA A 69 -29.50 22.52 12.16
CA ALA A 69 -30.50 22.33 11.11
C ALA A 69 -31.61 21.35 11.52
N ARG A 70 -31.25 20.20 12.10
CA ARG A 70 -32.21 19.18 12.55
C ARG A 70 -33.15 19.69 13.63
N ILE A 71 -32.63 20.44 14.61
CA ILE A 71 -33.42 20.84 15.78
C ILE A 71 -34.21 22.11 15.52
N CYS A 72 -33.64 23.08 14.81
CA CYS A 72 -34.36 24.25 14.35
C CYS A 72 -35.36 23.93 13.22
N ARG A 73 -35.36 22.70 12.68
CA ARG A 73 -36.17 22.25 11.54
C ARG A 73 -35.98 23.16 10.31
N MET A 74 -34.71 23.49 10.06
CA MET A 74 -34.29 24.38 8.97
C MET A 74 -33.34 23.62 8.04
N GLU A 75 -33.27 24.04 6.78
CA GLU A 75 -32.25 23.55 5.87
C GLU A 75 -30.87 24.03 6.30
N PRO A 76 -29.79 23.25 6.11
CA PRO A 76 -28.43 23.66 6.47
C PRO A 76 -28.00 25.01 5.89
N GLN A 77 -28.47 25.34 4.67
CA GLN A 77 -28.20 26.62 4.03
C GLN A 77 -28.82 27.81 4.79
N GLN A 78 -30.04 27.63 5.32
CA GLN A 78 -30.74 28.66 6.10
C GLN A 78 -30.03 28.93 7.42
N VAL A 79 -29.54 27.87 8.09
CA VAL A 79 -28.74 28.01 9.32
C VAL A 79 -27.46 28.81 9.03
N ASN A 80 -26.76 28.50 7.94
CA ASN A 80 -25.55 29.22 7.55
C ASN A 80 -25.82 30.71 7.26
N GLU A 81 -26.93 31.02 6.60
CA GLU A 81 -27.36 32.39 6.31
C GLU A 81 -27.72 33.16 7.58
N GLN A 82 -28.47 32.55 8.51
CA GLN A 82 -28.79 33.16 9.80
C GLN A 82 -27.54 33.38 10.68
N LEU A 83 -26.59 32.44 10.70
CA LEU A 83 -25.32 32.61 11.39
C LEU A 83 -24.50 33.76 10.78
N ARG A 84 -24.50 33.87 9.45
CA ARG A 84 -23.86 34.99 8.74
C ARG A 84 -24.52 36.32 9.08
N GLN A 85 -25.85 36.37 9.18
CA GLN A 85 -26.58 37.57 9.60
C GLN A 85 -26.23 37.96 11.03
N LEU A 86 -26.26 37.03 11.99
CA LEU A 86 -25.86 37.29 13.37
C LEU A 86 -24.43 37.83 13.48
N ALA A 87 -23.51 37.28 12.67
CA ALA A 87 -22.14 37.78 12.58
C ALA A 87 -22.06 39.18 11.97
N ALA A 88 -22.85 39.46 10.92
CA ALA A 88 -22.92 40.77 10.29
C ALA A 88 -23.49 41.86 11.23
N PHE A 89 -24.43 41.50 12.10
CA PHE A 89 -24.94 42.37 13.16
C PHE A 89 -24.00 42.52 14.36
N GLY A 90 -22.88 41.79 14.38
CA GLY A 90 -21.91 41.83 15.49
C GLY A 90 -22.40 41.16 16.77
N ILE A 91 -23.43 40.31 16.69
CA ILE A 91 -23.99 39.56 17.83
C ILE A 91 -23.10 38.36 18.20
N ILE A 92 -22.53 37.72 17.17
CA ILE A 92 -21.61 36.59 17.32
C ILE A 92 -20.33 36.81 16.54
N GLU A 93 -19.25 36.25 17.05
CA GLU A 93 -18.08 35.93 16.25
C GLU A 93 -18.24 34.54 15.64
N TRP A 94 -18.28 34.47 14.30
CA TRP A 94 -18.54 33.24 13.56
C TRP A 94 -17.35 32.86 12.68
N LEU A 95 -16.81 31.67 12.92
CA LEU A 95 -15.81 31.03 12.07
C LEU A 95 -16.49 29.87 11.33
N PRO A 96 -16.76 29.99 10.03
CA PRO A 96 -17.45 28.95 9.26
C PRO A 96 -16.64 27.65 9.19
N GLN A 97 -17.34 26.54 9.03
CA GLN A 97 -16.73 25.25 8.72
C GLN A 97 -15.86 25.38 7.47
N LYS A 98 -14.63 24.86 7.54
CA LYS A 98 -13.70 24.82 6.41
C LYS A 98 -13.30 23.39 6.12
N GLU A 99 -13.60 22.96 4.90
CA GLU A 99 -13.19 21.67 4.34
C GLU A 99 -12.23 21.83 3.16
N THR A 100 -11.85 23.08 2.82
CA THR A 100 -10.95 23.33 1.70
C THR A 100 -9.50 23.02 2.09
N PRO A 101 -8.73 22.36 1.20
CA PRO A 101 -7.31 22.14 1.41
C PRO A 101 -6.58 23.47 1.66
N GLN A 102 -5.63 23.47 2.60
CA GLN A 102 -4.84 24.66 2.90
C GLN A 102 -3.35 24.42 2.70
N VAL A 103 -2.70 25.43 2.15
CA VAL A 103 -1.24 25.54 2.11
C VAL A 103 -0.83 26.50 3.21
N HIS A 104 -0.04 26.00 4.14
CA HIS A 104 0.60 26.82 5.16
C HIS A 104 2.05 27.06 4.76
N TYR A 105 2.45 28.32 4.68
CA TYR A 105 3.83 28.69 4.45
C TYR A 105 4.58 28.66 5.78
N LEU A 106 5.57 27.78 5.89
CA LEU A 106 6.39 27.65 7.10
C LEU A 106 7.47 28.74 7.18
N LEU A 107 7.82 29.29 6.02
CA LEU A 107 8.84 30.31 5.87
C LEU A 107 8.23 31.59 5.31
N ASN A 108 8.83 32.72 5.69
CA ASN A 108 8.54 34.00 5.05
C ASN A 108 8.78 33.91 3.55
N ARG A 109 8.03 34.69 2.77
CA ARG A 109 8.16 34.71 1.31
C ARG A 109 9.59 35.08 0.90
N ALA A 110 10.36 34.07 0.49
CA ALA A 110 11.68 34.28 -0.06
C ALA A 110 11.58 34.72 -1.54
N PRO A 111 12.37 35.72 -1.98
CA PRO A 111 12.57 35.98 -3.40
C PRO A 111 13.06 34.71 -4.12
N ALA A 112 12.60 34.48 -5.36
CA ALA A 112 12.93 33.25 -6.10
C ALA A 112 14.44 32.98 -6.20
N LYS A 113 15.27 34.04 -6.25
CA LYS A 113 16.74 33.95 -6.24
C LYS A 113 17.37 33.31 -4.99
N TYR A 114 16.62 33.23 -3.89
CA TYR A 114 17.06 32.62 -2.62
C TYR A 114 16.31 31.32 -2.31
N LEU A 115 15.44 30.86 -3.22
CA LEU A 115 14.79 29.55 -3.08
C LEU A 115 15.82 28.48 -3.41
N HIS A 116 16.41 27.89 -2.37
CA HIS A 116 17.31 26.77 -2.51
C HIS A 116 16.50 25.47 -2.54
N ILE A 117 16.62 24.71 -3.62
CA ILE A 117 16.09 23.34 -3.73
C ILE A 117 17.31 22.43 -3.63
N ALA A 118 17.34 21.52 -2.66
CA ALA A 118 18.47 20.62 -2.45
C ALA A 118 18.54 19.57 -3.58
N GLN A 119 19.23 19.93 -4.67
CA GLN A 119 19.34 19.10 -5.87
C GLN A 119 20.01 17.75 -5.58
N ASP A 120 20.99 17.72 -4.69
CA ASP A 120 21.67 16.47 -4.29
C ASP A 120 20.69 15.50 -3.62
N SER A 121 19.86 15.99 -2.69
CA SER A 121 18.80 15.21 -2.05
C SER A 121 17.76 14.71 -3.05
N TYR A 122 17.45 15.50 -4.08
CA TYR A 122 16.57 15.05 -5.18
C TYR A 122 17.21 13.93 -6.01
N LEU A 123 18.49 14.06 -6.38
CA LEU A 123 19.20 13.07 -7.17
C LEU A 123 19.38 11.74 -6.39
N GLU A 124 19.67 11.81 -5.09
CA GLU A 124 19.77 10.62 -4.24
C GLU A 124 18.42 9.88 -4.15
N ARG A 125 17.31 10.61 -3.97
CA ARG A 125 15.96 10.01 -4.02
C ARG A 125 15.68 9.34 -5.37
N LYS A 126 16.07 9.98 -6.48
CA LYS A 126 15.91 9.40 -7.83
C LYS A 126 16.71 8.11 -7.97
N LYS A 127 17.96 8.09 -7.47
CA LYS A 127 18.83 6.91 -7.47
C LYS A 127 18.22 5.76 -6.67
N GLN A 128 17.73 6.03 -5.46
CA GLN A 128 17.04 5.02 -4.64
C GLN A 128 15.78 4.48 -5.32
N TYR A 129 15.00 5.35 -5.96
CA TYR A 129 13.83 4.93 -6.72
C TYR A 129 14.21 4.00 -7.89
N GLN A 130 15.27 4.35 -8.63
CA GLN A 130 15.78 3.51 -9.71
C GLN A 130 16.23 2.14 -9.20
N GLN A 131 17.00 2.09 -8.10
CA GLN A 131 17.40 0.83 -7.46
C GLN A 131 16.22 -0.05 -7.05
N ARG A 132 15.12 0.54 -6.56
CA ARG A 132 13.89 -0.19 -6.22
C ARG A 132 13.23 -0.81 -7.45
N VAL A 133 13.16 -0.07 -8.55
CA VAL A 133 12.62 -0.57 -9.83
C VAL A 133 13.50 -1.69 -10.37
N ASP A 134 14.81 -1.51 -10.40
CA ASP A 134 15.75 -2.52 -10.88
C ASP A 134 15.67 -3.81 -10.05
N THR A 135 15.48 -3.68 -8.72
CA THR A 135 15.28 -4.83 -7.84
C THR A 135 13.97 -5.57 -8.13
N MET A 136 12.90 -4.84 -8.46
CA MET A 136 11.63 -5.44 -8.86
C MET A 136 11.76 -6.18 -10.19
N ILE A 137 12.48 -5.62 -11.17
CA ILE A 137 12.78 -6.30 -12.43
C ILE A 137 13.53 -7.60 -12.16
N ARG A 138 14.61 -7.55 -11.37
CA ARG A 138 15.38 -8.73 -10.95
C ARG A 138 14.51 -9.79 -10.27
N TYR A 139 13.53 -9.38 -9.46
CA TYR A 139 12.59 -10.31 -8.82
C TYR A 139 11.71 -11.04 -9.86
N LEU A 140 11.27 -10.36 -10.91
CA LEU A 140 10.45 -10.97 -11.97
C LEU A 140 11.25 -11.97 -12.80
N GLU A 141 12.51 -11.65 -13.08
CA GLU A 141 13.46 -12.48 -13.85
C GLU A 141 14.08 -13.63 -13.03
N LEU A 142 13.67 -13.79 -11.76
CA LEU A 142 14.21 -14.81 -10.87
C LEU A 142 13.72 -16.22 -11.25
N GLU A 143 14.59 -17.04 -11.84
CA GLU A 143 14.23 -18.40 -12.30
C GLU A 143 14.57 -19.53 -11.31
N LYS A 144 15.68 -19.39 -10.58
CA LYS A 144 16.26 -20.52 -9.82
C LYS A 144 16.22 -20.33 -8.30
N GLU A 145 16.31 -19.08 -7.84
CA GLU A 145 16.33 -18.76 -6.43
C GLU A 145 14.92 -18.72 -5.82
N CYS A 146 14.82 -19.00 -4.52
CA CYS A 146 13.55 -18.92 -3.81
C CYS A 146 13.04 -17.48 -3.77
N ARG A 147 11.85 -17.23 -4.34
CA ARG A 147 11.23 -15.89 -4.37
C ARG A 147 11.00 -15.31 -2.96
N SER A 148 10.54 -16.12 -2.02
CA SER A 148 10.30 -15.64 -0.64
C SER A 148 11.60 -15.26 0.06
N LYS A 149 12.69 -16.00 -0.19
CA LYS A 149 14.02 -15.66 0.33
C LYS A 149 14.54 -14.35 -0.26
N PHE A 150 14.34 -14.15 -1.57
CA PHE A 150 14.68 -12.88 -2.22
C PHE A 150 13.95 -11.70 -1.57
N ILE A 151 12.64 -11.83 -1.34
CA ILE A 151 11.83 -10.79 -0.68
C ILE A 151 12.33 -10.52 0.74
N ALA A 152 12.59 -11.57 1.52
CA ALA A 152 13.08 -11.43 2.89
C ALA A 152 14.43 -10.70 2.93
N HIS A 153 15.37 -11.06 2.05
CA HIS A 153 16.66 -10.37 1.92
C HIS A 153 16.48 -8.88 1.55
N TYR A 154 15.56 -8.55 0.64
CA TYR A 154 15.26 -7.15 0.28
C TYR A 154 14.79 -6.31 1.48
N PHE A 155 14.07 -6.92 2.44
CA PHE A 155 13.65 -6.26 3.68
C PHE A 155 14.65 -6.41 4.84
N GLY A 156 15.85 -6.95 4.58
CA GLY A 156 16.93 -7.07 5.57
C GLY A 156 16.90 -8.34 6.42
N ASP A 157 16.16 -9.37 6.00
CA ASP A 157 16.14 -10.68 6.66
C ASP A 157 16.99 -11.72 5.91
N ASP A 158 18.27 -11.77 6.27
CA ASP A 158 19.26 -12.69 5.73
C ASP A 158 19.17 -14.12 6.27
N ARG A 159 18.39 -14.33 7.33
CA ARG A 159 18.26 -15.65 8.00
C ARG A 159 17.15 -16.50 7.38
N SER A 160 16.47 -15.96 6.37
CA SER A 160 15.40 -16.65 5.67
C SER A 160 15.90 -17.89 4.92
N GLY A 161 15.37 -19.04 5.34
CA GLY A 161 15.58 -20.32 4.66
C GLY A 161 14.80 -20.43 3.35
N ILE A 162 14.99 -21.54 2.64
CA ILE A 162 14.19 -21.86 1.45
C ILE A 162 12.73 -22.08 1.86
N CYS A 163 11.78 -21.35 1.25
CA CYS A 163 10.38 -21.39 1.69
C CYS A 163 9.63 -22.67 1.33
N GLY A 164 10.09 -23.41 0.32
CA GLY A 164 9.49 -24.67 -0.12
C GLY A 164 8.11 -24.59 -0.78
N VAL A 165 7.51 -23.40 -0.92
CA VAL A 165 6.13 -23.18 -1.41
C VAL A 165 6.01 -22.25 -2.64
N CYS A 166 7.05 -21.46 -2.98
CA CYS A 166 7.01 -20.64 -4.20
C CYS A 166 7.20 -21.49 -5.47
N ASP A 167 6.80 -20.95 -6.61
CA ASP A 167 6.98 -21.53 -7.96
C ASP A 167 8.39 -22.09 -8.18
N ASN A 168 9.45 -21.32 -7.91
CA ASN A 168 10.83 -21.77 -8.09
C ASN A 168 11.18 -22.95 -7.16
N CYS A 169 10.71 -22.91 -5.91
CA CYS A 169 10.90 -24.01 -4.96
C CYS A 169 10.14 -25.28 -5.39
N LEU A 170 8.93 -25.12 -5.91
CA LEU A 170 8.09 -26.23 -6.38
C LEU A 170 8.68 -26.85 -7.66
N ALA A 171 9.16 -26.03 -8.58
CA ALA A 171 9.87 -26.47 -9.78
C ALA A 171 11.14 -27.26 -9.41
N ASN A 172 11.92 -26.78 -8.45
CA ASN A 172 13.10 -27.50 -7.96
C ASN A 172 12.72 -28.82 -7.29
N LYS A 173 11.69 -28.86 -6.43
CA LYS A 173 11.21 -30.11 -5.80
C LYS A 173 10.77 -31.17 -6.81
N ARG A 174 10.19 -30.78 -7.95
CA ARG A 174 9.81 -31.72 -9.02
C ARG A 174 11.02 -32.35 -9.71
N LYS A 175 12.18 -31.67 -9.72
CA LYS A 175 13.42 -32.14 -10.35
C LYS A 175 14.35 -32.88 -9.38
N THR A 176 14.31 -32.54 -8.09
CA THR A 176 15.21 -33.13 -7.10
C THR A 176 14.75 -34.53 -6.68
N LEU A 177 15.65 -35.50 -6.76
CA LEU A 177 15.51 -36.84 -6.18
C LEU A 177 16.19 -36.86 -4.79
N SER A 178 15.55 -37.50 -3.81
CA SER A 178 16.24 -37.86 -2.57
C SER A 178 17.39 -38.83 -2.89
N PRO A 179 18.52 -38.85 -2.14
CA PRO A 179 19.61 -39.81 -2.37
C PRO A 179 19.14 -41.27 -2.38
N GLU A 180 18.18 -41.63 -1.52
CA GLU A 180 17.60 -42.97 -1.46
C GLU A 180 16.69 -43.27 -2.67
N GLU A 181 15.85 -42.30 -3.03
CA GLU A 181 15.00 -42.39 -4.24
C GLU A 181 15.86 -42.49 -5.51
N PHE A 182 16.96 -41.73 -5.56
CA PHE A 182 17.90 -41.70 -6.67
C PHE A 182 18.57 -43.05 -6.87
N ASN A 183 19.11 -43.64 -5.79
CA ASN A 183 19.76 -44.95 -5.86
C ASN A 183 18.77 -46.07 -6.22
N THR A 184 17.58 -46.03 -5.64
CA THR A 184 16.52 -47.01 -5.92
C THR A 184 16.05 -46.91 -7.37
N LEU A 185 15.73 -45.70 -7.83
CA LEU A 185 15.29 -45.46 -9.20
C LEU A 185 16.39 -45.77 -10.21
N ARG A 186 17.66 -45.49 -9.87
CA ARG A 186 18.83 -45.83 -10.69
C ARG A 186 18.95 -47.33 -10.91
N GLN A 187 18.84 -48.12 -9.83
CA GLN A 187 18.89 -49.59 -9.94
C GLN A 187 17.73 -50.10 -10.79
N LEU A 188 16.50 -49.65 -10.51
CA LEU A 188 15.32 -50.06 -11.27
C LEU A 188 15.39 -49.70 -12.76
N LEU A 189 15.97 -48.55 -13.10
CA LEU A 189 16.19 -48.15 -14.49
C LEU A 189 17.23 -49.04 -15.16
N ILE A 190 18.38 -49.27 -14.53
CA ILE A 190 19.44 -50.12 -15.09
C ILE A 190 18.95 -51.56 -15.28
N ASP A 191 18.20 -52.11 -14.33
CA ASP A 191 17.62 -53.45 -14.41
C ASP A 191 16.57 -53.57 -15.53
N ARG A 192 15.86 -52.47 -15.84
CA ARG A 192 14.85 -52.44 -16.89
C ARG A 192 15.44 -52.24 -18.29
N ILE A 193 16.58 -51.57 -18.40
CA ILE A 193 17.31 -51.29 -19.67
C ILE A 193 18.26 -52.47 -19.99
N ASP A 194 17.83 -53.72 -19.75
CA ASP A 194 18.60 -54.90 -20.15
C ASP A 194 18.39 -55.26 -21.64
N SER A 195 17.37 -54.66 -22.25
CA SER A 195 17.09 -54.71 -23.69
C SER A 195 16.79 -53.30 -24.21
N PRO A 196 16.85 -53.04 -25.53
CA PRO A 196 16.48 -51.74 -26.09
C PRO A 196 15.02 -51.40 -25.75
N VAL A 197 14.80 -50.35 -24.97
CA VAL A 197 13.46 -49.90 -24.56
C VAL A 197 13.26 -48.45 -25.00
N THR A 198 12.07 -48.11 -25.47
CA THR A 198 11.78 -46.71 -25.83
C THR A 198 11.57 -45.84 -24.59
N VAL A 199 11.96 -44.57 -24.65
CA VAL A 199 11.74 -43.61 -23.55
C VAL A 199 10.25 -43.55 -23.14
N LYS A 200 9.33 -43.69 -24.10
CA LYS A 200 7.88 -43.70 -23.83
C LYS A 200 7.45 -44.91 -22.99
N GLU A 201 7.97 -46.11 -23.28
CA GLU A 201 7.69 -47.32 -22.50
C GLU A 201 8.29 -47.24 -21.10
N LEU A 202 9.49 -46.66 -20.99
CA LEU A 202 10.18 -46.45 -19.74
C LEU A 202 9.39 -45.47 -18.85
N LEU A 203 8.98 -44.32 -19.37
CA LEU A 203 8.09 -43.38 -18.67
C LEU A 203 6.74 -44.01 -18.29
N ALA A 204 6.18 -44.88 -19.15
CA ALA A 204 4.91 -45.57 -18.88
C ALA A 204 5.02 -46.65 -17.80
N SER A 205 6.21 -47.25 -17.61
CA SER A 205 6.48 -48.27 -16.59
C SER A 205 6.71 -47.69 -15.19
N PHE A 206 7.27 -46.48 -15.11
CA PHE A 206 7.57 -45.80 -13.86
C PHE A 206 6.51 -44.75 -13.47
N ARG A 207 5.21 -45.11 -13.52
CA ARG A 207 4.09 -44.19 -13.22
C ARG A 207 4.11 -43.61 -11.79
N GLN A 208 4.83 -44.26 -10.89
CA GLN A 208 4.97 -43.85 -9.49
C GLN A 208 5.94 -42.66 -9.31
N TYR A 209 6.75 -42.33 -10.33
CA TYR A 209 7.69 -41.20 -10.31
C TYR A 209 7.25 -40.13 -11.32
N SER A 210 7.56 -38.86 -11.04
CA SER A 210 7.30 -37.78 -11.99
C SER A 210 8.22 -37.91 -13.21
N GLN A 211 7.72 -37.52 -14.38
CA GLN A 211 8.51 -37.59 -15.61
C GLN A 211 9.78 -36.75 -15.50
N GLU A 212 9.73 -35.59 -14.82
CA GLU A 212 10.91 -34.73 -14.63
C GLU A 212 12.03 -35.43 -13.84
N LYS A 213 11.68 -36.23 -12.82
CA LYS A 213 12.66 -37.01 -12.04
C LYS A 213 13.34 -38.09 -12.89
N ILE A 214 12.57 -38.77 -13.74
CA ILE A 214 13.11 -39.82 -14.63
C ILE A 214 14.05 -39.20 -15.66
N TRP A 215 13.68 -38.06 -16.24
CA TRP A 215 14.52 -37.33 -17.20
C TRP A 215 15.86 -36.89 -16.60
N VAL A 216 15.86 -36.31 -15.40
CA VAL A 216 17.11 -35.92 -14.69
C VAL A 216 18.04 -37.12 -14.51
N LEU A 217 17.48 -38.30 -14.24
CA LEU A 217 18.28 -39.51 -14.05
C LEU A 217 18.76 -40.12 -15.37
N LEU A 218 17.99 -40.03 -16.45
CA LEU A 218 18.44 -40.42 -17.78
C LEU A 218 19.60 -39.54 -18.27
N GLU A 219 19.49 -38.22 -18.12
CA GLU A 219 20.58 -37.27 -18.41
C GLU A 219 21.84 -37.60 -17.60
N PHE A 220 21.67 -37.93 -16.32
CA PHE A 220 22.78 -38.36 -15.47
C PHE A 220 23.43 -39.67 -15.95
N LEU A 221 22.63 -40.70 -16.25
CA LEU A 221 23.15 -42.00 -16.70
C LEU A 221 23.82 -41.94 -18.08
N GLU A 222 23.32 -41.09 -18.97
CA GLU A 222 23.94 -40.81 -20.27
C GLU A 222 25.28 -40.06 -20.10
N GLY A 223 25.32 -39.06 -19.20
CA GLY A 223 26.54 -38.34 -18.83
C GLY A 223 27.62 -39.26 -18.25
N GLU A 224 27.22 -40.25 -17.45
CA GLU A 224 28.10 -41.30 -16.89
C GLU A 224 28.42 -42.43 -17.91
N GLN A 225 27.98 -42.31 -19.16
CA GLN A 225 28.17 -43.29 -20.23
C GLN A 225 27.62 -44.70 -19.96
N LEU A 226 26.68 -44.84 -19.01
CA LEU A 226 26.06 -46.13 -18.67
C LEU A 226 24.95 -46.52 -19.66
N ILE A 227 24.35 -45.52 -20.31
CA ILE A 227 23.30 -45.70 -21.33
C ILE A 227 23.60 -44.85 -22.57
N ALA A 228 22.99 -45.19 -23.69
CA ALA A 228 22.96 -44.41 -24.93
C ALA A 228 21.51 -44.22 -25.36
N VAL A 229 21.15 -43.00 -25.77
CA VAL A 229 19.84 -42.72 -26.37
C VAL A 229 20.04 -42.44 -27.86
N ASP A 230 19.34 -43.17 -28.72
CA ASP A 230 19.39 -42.94 -30.17
C ASP A 230 18.45 -41.81 -30.62
N GLU A 231 18.58 -41.38 -31.88
CA GLU A 231 17.73 -40.33 -32.48
C GLU A 231 16.23 -40.73 -32.56
N GLN A 232 15.91 -42.01 -32.36
CA GLN A 232 14.55 -42.55 -32.37
C GLN A 232 13.96 -42.65 -30.95
N GLY A 233 14.71 -42.27 -29.91
CA GLY A 233 14.29 -42.30 -28.51
C GLY A 233 14.33 -43.70 -27.89
N VAL A 234 15.20 -44.59 -28.39
CA VAL A 234 15.50 -45.89 -27.82
C VAL A 234 16.68 -45.76 -26.87
N VAL A 235 16.50 -46.22 -25.64
CA VAL A 235 17.53 -46.27 -24.61
C VAL A 235 18.18 -47.65 -24.64
N THR A 236 19.49 -47.69 -24.81
CA THR A 236 20.29 -48.92 -24.80
C THR A 236 21.35 -48.84 -23.70
N ARG A 237 21.64 -49.96 -23.05
CA ARG A 237 22.71 -50.03 -22.05
C ARG A 237 24.05 -50.15 -22.77
N LYS A 238 24.99 -49.27 -22.41
CA LYS A 238 26.39 -49.45 -22.82
C LYS A 238 27.02 -50.44 -21.84
N HIS A 239 27.31 -51.65 -22.32
CA HIS A 239 28.18 -52.54 -21.57
C HIS A 239 29.59 -51.97 -21.63
N ALA A 240 30.21 -51.80 -20.46
CA ALA A 240 31.65 -51.59 -20.34
C ALA A 240 32.41 -52.83 -20.83
#